data_AF-A0AB37UGL2-F1
#
_entry.id   AF-A0AB37UGL2-F1
#
_cell.length_a   1.000
_cell.length_b   1.000
_cell.length_c   1.000
_cell.angle_alpha   90.00
_cell.angle_beta   90.00
_cell.angle_gamma   90.00
#
_symmetry.space_group_name_H-M   'P 1'
#
loop_
_entity.id
_entity.type
_entity.pdbx_description
1 polymer ?
#
loop_
_entity_poly.entity_id
_entity_poly.type
_entity_poly.pdbx_seq_one_letter_code
_entity_poly.pdbx_strand_id
1 'polypeptide(L)'
;MHARDKRAAKRFFRKALKVTHNSSPRVINVDKNAAYPSAIAELKTEKTIDKSCKLRQNKYLNNLVEQDHQFIKRLVNLGLGFKSFHTARRTISGYEIMNQIRKGQILGIEKGGIQASIEFVSQIFGVAV
;
A
#
# COMPACT_ATOMS: atom_id res chain seq x y z
N MET A 1 -3.33 13.30 15.63
CA MET A 1 -2.88 14.05 14.43
C MET A 1 -1.64 13.36 13.87
N HIS A 2 -1.73 12.72 12.70
CA HIS A 2 -0.56 12.06 12.09
C HIS A 2 0.30 13.11 11.38
N ALA A 3 1.35 13.59 12.05
CA ALA A 3 2.33 14.46 11.41
C ALA A 3 3.09 13.66 10.33
N ARG A 4 3.19 14.22 9.12
CA ARG A 4 4.00 13.66 8.03
C ARG A 4 5.48 14.01 8.24
N ASP A 5 6.00 13.63 9.40
CA ASP A 5 7.36 13.92 9.83
C ASP A 5 8.36 12.85 9.37
N LYS A 6 9.66 13.14 9.56
CA LYS A 6 10.76 12.22 9.24
C LYS A 6 10.60 10.86 9.94
N ARG A 7 10.16 10.85 11.20
CA ARG A 7 10.03 9.63 12.01
C ARG A 7 8.94 8.72 11.45
N ALA A 8 7.81 9.29 11.02
CA ALA A 8 6.72 8.60 10.35
C ALA A 8 7.17 8.04 9.01
N ALA A 9 7.88 8.83 8.19
CA ALA A 9 8.42 8.37 6.92
C ALA A 9 9.39 7.18 7.09
N LYS A 10 10.31 7.23 8.06
CA LYS A 10 11.21 6.11 8.37
C LYS A 10 10.46 4.85 8.78
N ARG A 11 9.48 4.97 9.68
CA ARG A 11 8.65 3.84 10.11
C ARG A 11 7.91 3.22 8.92
N PHE A 12 7.38 4.05 8.03
CA PHE A 12 6.71 3.60 6.81
C PHE A 12 7.65 2.77 5.94
N PHE A 13 8.83 3.30 5.58
CA PHE A 13 9.76 2.56 4.73
C PHE A 13 10.27 1.27 5.36
N ARG A 14 10.60 1.28 6.67
CA ARG A 14 11.00 0.05 7.36
C ARG A 14 9.91 -1.01 7.31
N LYS A 15 8.65 -0.61 7.50
CA LYS A 15 7.52 -1.54 7.41
C LYS A 15 7.35 -2.06 5.99
N ALA A 16 7.41 -1.19 4.98
CA ALA A 16 7.25 -1.55 3.58
C ALA A 16 8.37 -2.50 3.09
N LEU A 17 9.63 -2.24 3.47
CA LEU A 17 10.79 -3.03 3.03
C LEU A 17 10.95 -4.35 3.79
N LYS A 18 10.34 -4.49 4.97
CA LYS A 18 10.36 -5.75 5.73
C LYS A 18 9.47 -6.83 5.12
N VAL A 19 8.55 -6.45 4.23
CA VAL A 19 7.62 -7.38 3.60
C VAL A 19 8.38 -8.28 2.61
N THR A 20 8.28 -9.59 2.79
CA THR A 20 9.12 -10.60 2.09
C THR A 20 8.98 -10.60 0.57
N HIS A 21 7.82 -10.21 0.05
CA HIS A 21 7.57 -10.10 -1.40
C HIS A 21 8.06 -8.78 -2.00
N ASN A 22 8.58 -7.84 -1.21
CA ASN A 22 9.14 -6.61 -1.73
C ASN A 22 10.64 -6.77 -1.99
N SER A 23 11.03 -6.70 -3.25
CA SER A 23 12.44 -6.61 -3.64
C SER A 23 13.09 -5.31 -3.17
N SER A 24 14.38 -5.33 -2.87
CA SER A 24 15.15 -4.12 -2.60
C SER A 24 15.06 -3.14 -3.79
N PRO A 25 14.47 -1.94 -3.63
CA PRO A 25 14.17 -1.07 -4.76
C PRO A 25 15.42 -0.37 -5.27
N ARG A 26 15.57 -0.32 -6.60
CA ARG A 26 16.59 0.52 -7.27
C ARG A 26 16.24 2.01 -7.24
N VAL A 27 14.94 2.32 -7.28
CA VAL A 27 14.41 3.69 -7.29
C VAL A 27 13.15 3.75 -6.43
N ILE A 28 13.08 4.72 -5.52
CA ILE A 28 11.89 5.03 -4.74
C ILE A 28 11.28 6.32 -5.26
N ASN A 29 10.02 6.27 -5.70
CA ASN A 29 9.28 7.46 -6.10
C ASN A 29 8.44 7.97 -4.92
N VAL A 30 8.54 9.26 -4.61
CA VAL A 30 7.77 9.91 -3.55
C VAL A 30 7.19 11.24 -4.04
N ASP A 31 6.26 11.79 -3.27
CA ASP A 31 5.82 13.17 -3.43
C ASP A 31 6.91 14.18 -2.99
N LYS A 32 6.62 15.48 -3.09
CA LYS A 32 7.57 16.55 -2.73
C LYS A 32 7.65 16.86 -1.23
N ASN A 33 7.23 15.95 -0.34
CA ASN A 33 7.33 16.17 1.10
C ASN A 33 8.79 16.23 1.58
N ALA A 34 9.13 17.28 2.34
CA ALA A 34 10.45 17.54 2.89
C ALA A 34 10.95 16.46 3.88
N ALA A 35 10.06 15.66 4.47
CA ALA A 35 10.42 14.57 5.36
C ALA A 35 11.15 13.41 4.65
N TYR A 36 10.87 13.17 3.36
CA TYR A 36 11.37 11.99 2.65
C TYR A 36 12.88 12.02 2.38
N PRO A 37 13.50 13.10 1.87
CA PRO A 37 14.93 13.13 1.64
C PRO A 37 15.75 12.82 2.90
N SER A 38 15.40 13.45 4.02
CA SER A 38 16.08 13.21 5.31
C SER A 38 15.86 11.80 5.84
N ALA A 39 14.64 11.26 5.73
CA ALA A 39 14.34 9.89 6.13
C ALA A 39 15.13 8.86 5.30
N ILE A 40 15.19 9.03 3.98
CA ILE A 40 15.92 8.14 3.06
C ILE A 40 17.42 8.20 3.31
N ALA A 41 17.98 9.38 3.57
CA ALA A 41 19.40 9.52 3.91
C ALA A 41 19.77 8.69 5.15
N GLU A 42 18.97 8.78 6.23
CA GLU A 42 19.20 7.98 7.44
C GLU A 42 19.03 6.47 7.17
N LEU A 43 18.02 6.07 6.39
CA LEU A 43 17.80 4.66 6.05
C LEU A 43 18.94 4.06 5.21
N LYS A 44 19.62 4.87 4.41
CA LYS A 44 20.84 4.46 3.69
C LYS A 44 22.03 4.28 4.64
N THR A 45 22.19 5.17 5.62
CA THR A 45 23.22 5.05 6.65
C THR A 45 23.01 3.79 7.50
N GLU A 46 21.75 3.48 7.82
CA GLU A 46 21.34 2.27 8.55
C GLU A 46 21.39 0.99 7.71
N LYS A 47 21.78 1.06 6.44
CA LYS A 47 21.79 -0.07 5.48
C LYS A 47 20.41 -0.75 5.30
N THR A 48 19.32 -0.08 5.65
CA THR A 48 17.95 -0.57 5.39
C THR A 48 17.59 -0.40 3.92
N ILE A 49 18.11 0.65 3.28
CA ILE A 49 17.99 0.91 1.84
C ILE A 49 19.40 0.92 1.25
N ASP A 50 19.55 0.35 0.06
CA ASP A 50 20.83 0.36 -0.64
C ASP A 50 21.32 1.80 -0.93
N LYS A 51 22.62 2.05 -0.78
CA LYS A 51 23.21 3.37 -1.04
C LYS A 51 22.97 3.84 -2.49
N SER A 52 22.94 2.91 -3.45
CA SER A 52 22.65 3.14 -4.87
C SER A 52 21.18 3.44 -5.17
N CYS A 53 20.26 3.15 -4.24
CA CYS A 53 18.83 3.42 -4.45
C CYS A 53 18.59 4.91 -4.67
N LYS A 54 18.00 5.28 -5.81
CA LYS A 54 17.73 6.69 -6.15
C LYS A 54 16.38 7.13 -5.57
N LEU A 55 16.33 8.31 -4.98
CA LEU A 55 15.08 8.97 -4.62
C LEU A 55 14.60 9.82 -5.80
N ARG A 56 13.35 9.64 -6.22
CA ARG A 56 12.74 10.41 -7.31
C ARG A 56 11.49 11.11 -6.81
N GLN A 57 11.39 12.41 -7.07
CA GLN A 57 10.22 13.24 -6.75
C GLN A 57 9.49 13.63 -8.03
N ASN A 58 8.77 12.67 -8.63
CA ASN A 58 8.02 12.90 -9.87
C ASN A 58 6.51 12.92 -9.61
N LYS A 59 5.87 14.08 -9.87
CA LYS A 59 4.44 14.31 -9.67
C LYS A 59 3.57 13.36 -10.51
N TYR A 60 3.90 13.14 -11.77
CA TYR A 60 3.12 12.28 -12.67
C TYR A 60 3.09 10.83 -12.19
N LEU A 61 4.24 10.31 -11.77
CA LEU A 61 4.31 8.96 -11.22
C LEU A 61 3.67 8.85 -9.84
N ASN A 62 3.67 9.93 -9.07
CA ASN A 62 2.92 10.00 -7.82
C ASN A 62 1.41 10.01 -8.07
N ASN A 63 0.94 10.59 -9.18
CA ASN A 63 -0.49 10.56 -9.53
C ASN A 63 -1.00 9.14 -9.79
N LEU A 64 -0.17 8.24 -10.34
CA LEU A 64 -0.54 6.82 -10.52
C LEU A 64 -0.79 6.13 -9.18
N VAL A 65 0.09 6.36 -8.21
CA VAL A 65 -0.05 5.84 -6.84
C VAL A 65 -1.28 6.45 -6.16
N GLU A 66 -1.47 7.76 -6.31
CA GLU A 66 -2.63 8.45 -5.75
C GLU A 66 -3.94 7.95 -6.36
N GLN A 67 -3.97 7.67 -7.66
CA GLN A 67 -5.12 7.07 -8.35
C GLN A 67 -5.45 5.69 -7.78
N ASP A 68 -4.44 4.88 -7.46
CA ASP A 68 -4.66 3.57 -6.83
C ASP A 68 -5.37 3.70 -5.47
N HIS A 69 -5.01 4.74 -4.70
CA HIS A 69 -5.63 5.03 -3.41
C HIS A 69 -7.06 5.61 -3.53
N GLN A 70 -7.44 6.18 -4.67
CA GLN A 70 -8.74 6.87 -4.82
C GLN A 70 -9.92 5.93 -4.54
N PHE A 71 -9.82 4.66 -4.93
CA PHE A 71 -10.87 3.68 -4.66
C PHE A 71 -11.09 3.48 -3.16
N ILE A 72 -9.99 3.25 -2.41
CA ILE A 72 -10.05 3.08 -0.96
C ILE A 72 -10.57 4.37 -0.30
N LYS A 73 -10.06 5.54 -0.70
CA LYS A 73 -10.53 6.84 -0.16
C LYS A 73 -12.02 7.06 -0.41
N ARG A 74 -12.54 6.69 -1.58
CA ARG A 74 -13.97 6.79 -1.89
C ARG A 74 -14.80 5.95 -0.92
N LEU A 75 -14.44 4.69 -0.70
CA LEU A 75 -15.15 3.81 0.22
C LEU A 75 -15.08 4.30 1.67
N VAL A 76 -13.90 4.79 2.11
CA VAL A 76 -13.72 5.36 3.44
C VAL A 76 -14.59 6.61 3.64
N ASN A 77 -14.65 7.49 2.65
CA ASN A 77 -15.43 8.72 2.72
C ASN A 77 -16.94 8.45 2.75
N LEU A 78 -17.43 7.48 1.96
CA LEU A 78 -18.83 7.05 2.00
C LEU A 78 -19.22 6.47 3.37
N GLY A 79 -18.29 5.79 4.04
CA GLY A 79 -18.47 5.27 5.40
C GLY A 79 -18.29 6.29 6.53
N LEU A 80 -18.11 7.59 6.22
CA LEU A 80 -17.81 8.66 7.19
C LEU A 80 -16.54 8.42 8.02
N GLY A 81 -15.56 7.71 7.45
CA GLY A 81 -14.31 7.37 8.12
C GLY A 81 -14.44 6.18 9.07
N PHE A 82 -13.49 6.08 10.01
CA PHE A 82 -13.41 4.97 10.95
C PHE A 82 -13.49 5.46 12.39
N LYS A 83 -14.22 4.73 13.23
CA LYS A 83 -14.36 5.05 14.66
C LYS A 83 -13.12 4.71 15.49
N SER A 84 -12.27 3.78 15.03
CA SER A 84 -11.05 3.39 15.74
C SER A 84 -9.95 2.87 14.80
N PHE A 85 -8.69 2.88 15.25
CA PHE A 85 -7.58 2.32 14.47
C PHE A 85 -7.72 0.82 14.21
N HIS A 86 -8.28 0.08 15.16
CA HIS A 86 -8.48 -1.36 15.02
C HIS A 86 -9.47 -1.67 13.89
N THR A 87 -10.60 -0.96 13.87
CA THR A 87 -11.60 -1.10 12.79
C THR A 87 -11.05 -0.63 11.46
N ALA A 88 -10.38 0.52 11.42
CA ALA A 88 -9.71 1.03 10.22
C ALA A 88 -8.75 0.01 9.60
N ARG A 89 -7.88 -0.60 10.42
CA ARG A 89 -6.89 -1.58 9.93
C ARG A 89 -7.56 -2.80 9.30
N ARG A 90 -8.59 -3.36 9.96
CA ARG A 90 -9.31 -4.55 9.46
C ARG A 90 -10.06 -4.22 8.17
N THR A 91 -10.79 -3.11 8.13
CA THR A 91 -11.57 -2.71 6.96
C THR A 91 -10.68 -2.37 5.76
N ILE A 92 -9.60 -1.61 5.96
CA ILE A 92 -8.64 -1.29 4.87
C ILE A 92 -8.02 -2.58 4.31
N SER A 93 -7.64 -3.53 5.17
CA SER A 93 -7.10 -4.82 4.71
C SER A 93 -8.11 -5.58 3.84
N GLY A 94 -9.39 -5.57 4.22
CA GLY A 94 -10.46 -6.14 3.40
C GLY A 94 -10.61 -5.45 2.05
N TYR A 95 -10.60 -4.11 2.03
CA TYR A 95 -10.66 -3.34 0.78
C TYR A 95 -9.46 -3.61 -0.14
N GLU A 96 -8.26 -3.78 0.42
CA GLU A 96 -7.06 -4.13 -0.33
C GLU A 96 -7.20 -5.51 -0.99
N ILE A 97 -7.64 -6.53 -0.25
CA ILE A 97 -7.87 -7.88 -0.79
C ILE A 97 -8.91 -7.84 -1.92
N MET A 98 -10.05 -7.17 -1.72
CA MET A 98 -11.08 -7.07 -2.75
C MET A 98 -10.56 -6.33 -4.00
N ASN A 99 -9.72 -5.31 -3.83
CA ASN A 99 -9.10 -4.61 -4.97
C ASN A 99 -8.06 -5.49 -5.69
N GLN A 100 -7.31 -6.34 -4.98
CA GLN A 100 -6.38 -7.30 -5.56
C GLN A 100 -7.11 -8.36 -6.39
N ILE A 101 -8.22 -8.92 -5.85
CA ILE A 101 -9.12 -9.83 -6.59
C ILE A 101 -9.58 -9.15 -7.89
N ARG A 102 -10.15 -7.94 -7.78
CA ARG A 102 -10.67 -7.19 -8.95
C ARG A 102 -9.62 -6.92 -10.02
N LYS A 103 -8.35 -6.77 -9.62
CA LYS A 103 -7.22 -6.53 -10.54
C LYS A 103 -6.63 -7.81 -11.14
N GLY A 104 -7.03 -8.99 -10.66
CA GLY A 104 -6.43 -10.26 -11.02
C GLY A 104 -4.99 -10.42 -10.49
N GLN A 105 -4.71 -9.87 -9.30
CA GLN A 105 -3.39 -9.96 -8.66
C GLN A 105 -3.22 -11.22 -7.81
N ILE A 106 -4.28 -12.01 -7.67
CA ILE A 106 -4.28 -13.27 -6.94
C ILE A 106 -4.08 -14.40 -7.93
N LEU A 107 -3.17 -15.31 -7.61
CA LEU A 107 -2.88 -16.47 -8.44
C LEU A 107 -4.17 -17.27 -8.71
N GLY A 108 -4.45 -17.53 -9.98
CA GLY A 108 -5.66 -18.26 -10.41
C GLY A 108 -6.91 -17.40 -10.56
N ILE A 109 -6.86 -16.09 -10.29
CA ILE A 109 -7.98 -15.17 -10.52
C ILE A 109 -7.58 -14.17 -11.61
N GLU A 110 -8.14 -14.33 -12.81
CA GLU A 110 -7.95 -13.36 -13.87
C GLU A 110 -8.76 -12.08 -13.63
N LYS A 111 -8.29 -10.97 -14.20
CA LYS A 111 -9.01 -9.69 -14.12
C LYS A 111 -10.37 -9.82 -14.82
N GLY A 112 -11.45 -9.68 -14.05
CA GLY A 112 -12.81 -9.87 -14.56
C GLY A 112 -13.35 -11.30 -14.46
N GLY A 113 -12.57 -12.23 -13.91
CA GLY A 113 -13.01 -13.60 -13.61
C GLY A 113 -13.94 -13.64 -12.39
N ILE A 114 -15.22 -13.30 -12.61
CA ILE A 114 -16.24 -13.20 -11.55
C ILE A 114 -16.40 -14.56 -10.84
N GLN A 115 -16.48 -15.66 -11.57
CA GLN A 115 -16.68 -17.00 -11.01
C GLN A 115 -15.53 -17.41 -10.08
N ALA A 116 -14.28 -17.28 -10.54
CA ALA A 116 -13.09 -17.56 -9.72
C ALA A 116 -13.01 -16.64 -8.49
N SER A 117 -13.47 -15.39 -8.61
CA SER A 117 -13.53 -14.46 -7.48
C SER A 117 -14.56 -14.89 -6.43
N ILE A 118 -15.72 -15.39 -6.86
CA ILE A 118 -16.77 -15.91 -5.97
C ILE A 118 -16.27 -17.15 -5.24
N GLU A 119 -15.73 -18.12 -5.98
CA GLU A 119 -15.19 -19.36 -5.41
C GLU A 119 -14.10 -19.09 -4.36
N PHE A 120 -13.17 -18.18 -4.67
CA PHE A 120 -12.12 -17.78 -3.74
C PHE A 120 -12.66 -17.15 -2.46
N VAL A 121 -13.62 -16.24 -2.57
CA VAL A 121 -14.24 -15.59 -1.40
C VAL A 121 -15.00 -16.62 -0.57
N SER A 122 -15.80 -17.48 -1.20
CA SER A 122 -16.54 -18.54 -0.51
C SER A 122 -15.63 -19.52 0.21
N GLN A 123 -14.49 -19.89 -0.40
CA GLN A 123 -13.47 -20.72 0.24
C GLN A 123 -12.87 -20.06 1.49
N ILE A 124 -12.56 -18.76 1.43
CA ILE A 124 -12.02 -18.01 2.60
C ILE A 124 -13.02 -17.99 3.75
N PHE A 125 -14.30 -17.77 3.45
CA PHE A 125 -15.35 -17.62 4.46
C PHE A 125 -16.02 -18.93 4.86
N GLY A 126 -15.65 -20.06 4.25
CA GLY A 126 -16.25 -21.37 4.50
C GLY A 126 -17.73 -21.44 4.13
N VAL A 127 -18.15 -20.65 3.15
CA VAL A 127 -19.53 -20.65 2.65
C VAL A 127 -19.62 -21.74 1.59
N ALA A 128 -20.57 -22.67 1.73
CA ALA A 128 -20.84 -23.66 0.69
C ALA A 128 -21.26 -22.92 -0.60
N VAL A 129 -20.52 -23.16 -1.69
CA VAL A 129 -20.91 -22.76 -3.05
C VAL A 129 -21.73 -23.86 -3.67
#